data_AF-A0A847M3T3-F1
#
_entry.id   AF-A0A847M3T3-F1
#
_cell.length_a   1.000
_cell.length_b   1.000
_cell.length_c   1.000
_cell.angle_alpha   90.00
_cell.angle_beta   90.00
_cell.angle_gamma   90.00
#
_symmetry.space_group_name_H-M   'P 1'
#
loop_
_entity.id
_entity.type
_entity.pdbx_description
1 polymer ?
#
loop_
_entity_poly.entity_id
_entity_poly.type
_entity_poly.pdbx_seq_one_letter_code
_entity_poly.pdbx_strand_id
1 'polypeptide(L)'
;AFIVWLRMEFNTTTIAAILTILGYSINDTIVIFDRIRETLRLYPDSSFEDNMNRAITETLSRTFITTITTMFAVFSLFLFTTGTMKDFALALLIGMTSGVYSTIFIASAFVLFWEKKIKKDAAKAAVTTNPGLKKA
;
A
#
# COMPACT_ATOMS: atom_id res chain seq x y z
N ALA A 1 -2.07 13.65 11.83
CA ALA A 1 -1.77 13.56 13.28
C ALA A 1 -0.41 14.17 13.61
N PHE A 2 0.69 13.68 13.03
CA PHE A 2 2.04 14.16 13.32
C PHE A 2 2.25 15.68 13.15
N ILE A 3 1.78 16.27 12.04
CA ILE A 3 1.86 17.73 11.76
C ILE A 3 1.24 18.56 12.89
N VAL A 4 0.10 18.08 13.43
CA VAL A 4 -0.61 18.74 14.55
C VAL A 4 0.15 18.59 15.85
N TRP A 5 0.74 17.42 16.10
CA TRP A 5 1.48 17.12 17.32
C TRP A 5 2.78 17.92 17.43
N LEU A 6 3.50 18.09 16.32
CA LEU A 6 4.69 18.94 16.24
C LEU A 6 4.39 20.45 16.12
N ARG A 7 3.11 20.84 16.08
CA ARG A 7 2.68 22.23 15.86
C ARG A 7 3.34 22.88 14.64
N MET A 8 3.51 22.10 13.57
CA MET A 8 4.07 22.60 12.31
C MET A 8 3.10 23.58 11.66
N GLU A 9 3.65 24.62 11.03
CA GLU A 9 2.83 25.60 10.32
C GLU A 9 2.15 24.96 9.09
N PHE A 10 0.84 25.18 8.98
CA PHE A 10 0.07 24.73 7.83
C PHE A 10 0.13 25.79 6.73
N ASN A 11 0.96 25.55 5.72
CA ASN A 11 1.20 26.45 4.61
C ASN A 11 1.22 25.69 3.26
N THR A 12 1.48 26.39 2.16
CA THR A 12 1.50 25.80 0.81
C THR A 12 2.56 24.70 0.66
N THR A 13 3.71 24.83 1.32
CA THR A 13 4.73 23.77 1.39
C THR A 13 4.21 22.50 2.06
N THR A 14 3.46 22.62 3.16
CA THR A 14 2.81 21.47 3.82
C THR A 14 1.80 20.77 2.90
N ILE A 15 1.04 21.54 2.11
CA ILE A 15 0.13 20.97 1.10
C ILE A 15 0.91 20.22 0.01
N ALA A 16 2.00 20.80 -0.50
CA ALA A 16 2.87 20.16 -1.48
C ALA A 16 3.46 18.84 -0.94
N ALA A 17 3.85 18.81 0.33
CA ALA A 17 4.34 17.59 0.98
C ALA A 17 3.26 16.50 0.98
N ILE A 18 2.04 16.84 1.40
CA ILE A 18 0.91 15.91 1.43
C ILE A 18 0.62 15.36 0.03
N LEU A 19 0.56 16.22 -0.99
CA LEU A 19 0.32 15.80 -2.37
C LEU A 19 1.42 14.86 -2.88
N THR A 20 2.67 15.14 -2.52
CA THR A 20 3.82 14.29 -2.87
C THR A 20 3.73 12.91 -2.22
N ILE A 21 3.38 12.86 -0.92
CA ILE A 21 3.19 11.60 -0.18
C ILE A 21 2.07 10.77 -0.81
N LEU A 22 0.95 11.41 -1.16
CA LEU A 22 -0.17 10.74 -1.83
C LEU A 22 0.27 10.18 -3.19
N GLY A 23 1.01 10.94 -3.99
CA GLY A 23 1.53 10.48 -5.28
C GLY A 23 2.40 9.23 -5.15
N TYR A 24 3.35 9.23 -4.21
CA TYR A 24 4.21 8.07 -3.94
C TYR A 24 3.42 6.85 -3.42
N SER A 25 2.51 7.05 -2.47
CA SER A 25 1.73 5.95 -1.89
C SER A 25 0.77 5.31 -2.91
N ILE A 26 0.13 6.12 -3.75
CA ILE A 26 -0.75 5.62 -4.81
C ILE A 26 0.05 4.87 -5.88
N ASN A 27 1.22 5.39 -6.28
CA ASN A 27 2.10 4.70 -7.23
C ASN A 27 2.44 3.28 -6.75
N ASP A 28 2.86 3.14 -5.49
CA ASP A 28 3.23 1.83 -4.94
C ASP A 28 2.01 0.88 -4.90
N THR A 29 0.83 1.41 -4.57
CA THR A 29 -0.42 0.64 -4.50
C THR A 29 -0.87 0.15 -5.87
N ILE A 30 -0.72 0.97 -6.92
CA ILE A 30 -1.08 0.57 -8.29
C ILE A 30 -0.17 -0.56 -8.76
N VAL A 31 1.13 -0.45 -8.54
CA VAL A 31 2.11 -1.47 -8.96
C VAL A 31 1.83 -2.83 -8.31
N ILE A 32 1.55 -2.86 -7.01
CA ILE A 32 1.29 -4.13 -6.31
C ILE A 32 -0.02 -4.76 -6.77
N PHE A 33 -1.08 -3.97 -6.96
CA PHE A 33 -2.37 -4.48 -7.43
C PHE A 33 -2.34 -4.93 -8.88
N ASP A 34 -1.58 -4.24 -9.73
CA ASP A 34 -1.40 -4.68 -11.11
C ASP A 34 -0.66 -6.02 -11.16
N ARG A 35 0.41 -6.18 -10.37
CA ARG A 35 1.12 -7.46 -10.29
C ARG A 35 0.26 -8.58 -9.72
N ILE A 36 -0.56 -8.33 -8.70
CA ILE A 36 -1.50 -9.33 -8.17
C ILE A 36 -2.45 -9.78 -9.29
N ARG A 37 -3.03 -8.84 -10.04
CA ARG A 37 -3.92 -9.16 -11.16
C ARG A 37 -3.23 -9.97 -12.25
N GLU A 38 -1.99 -9.62 -12.58
CA GLU A 38 -1.18 -10.34 -13.56
C GLU A 38 -0.86 -11.76 -13.08
N THR A 39 -0.43 -11.92 -11.82
CA THR A 39 -0.05 -13.21 -11.24
C THR A 39 -1.22 -14.18 -11.21
N LEU A 40 -2.42 -13.69 -10.88
CA LEU A 40 -3.66 -14.48 -10.91
C LEU A 40 -4.03 -14.97 -12.33
N ARG A 41 -3.65 -14.22 -13.38
CA ARG A 41 -3.87 -14.64 -14.78
C ARG A 41 -2.81 -15.62 -15.26
N LEU A 42 -1.57 -15.47 -14.80
CA LEU A 42 -0.45 -16.35 -15.18
C LEU A 42 -0.50 -17.71 -14.47
N TYR A 43 -1.02 -17.75 -13.24
CA TYR A 43 -1.05 -18.95 -12.40
C TYR A 43 -2.47 -19.23 -11.88
N PRO A 44 -3.44 -19.53 -12.75
CA PRO A 44 -4.83 -19.72 -12.37
C PRO A 44 -5.06 -20.94 -11.46
N ASP A 45 -4.19 -21.95 -11.55
CA ASP A 45 -4.29 -23.20 -10.78
C ASP A 45 -3.64 -23.10 -9.38
N SER A 46 -2.87 -22.03 -9.12
CA SER A 46 -2.23 -21.80 -7.82
C SER A 46 -3.20 -21.22 -6.81
N SER A 47 -2.95 -21.45 -5.52
CA SER A 47 -3.78 -20.85 -4.48
C SER A 47 -3.68 -19.32 -4.52
N PHE A 48 -4.77 -18.66 -4.13
CA PHE A 48 -4.80 -17.19 -4.08
C PHE A 48 -3.72 -16.64 -3.13
N GLU A 49 -3.43 -17.34 -2.04
CA GLU A 49 -2.40 -16.96 -1.08
C GLU A 49 -0.99 -17.07 -1.69
N ASP A 50 -0.72 -18.13 -2.47
CA ASP A 50 0.57 -18.29 -3.17
C ASP A 50 0.77 -17.22 -4.24
N ASN A 51 -0.27 -16.94 -5.02
CA ASN A 51 -0.26 -15.88 -6.03
C ASN A 51 -0.03 -14.49 -5.41
N MET A 52 -0.63 -14.24 -4.25
CA MET A 52 -0.42 -13.02 -3.49
C MET A 52 1.04 -12.88 -3.04
N ASN A 53 1.56 -13.93 -2.37
CA ASN A 53 2.91 -13.92 -1.84
C ASN A 53 3.96 -13.72 -2.94
N ARG A 54 3.74 -14.35 -4.10
CA ARG A 54 4.57 -14.17 -5.29
C ARG A 54 4.55 -12.73 -5.81
N ALA A 55 3.35 -12.17 -6.00
CA ALA A 55 3.18 -10.80 -6.47
C ALA A 55 3.84 -9.76 -5.55
N ILE A 56 3.71 -9.95 -4.22
CA ILE A 56 4.34 -9.09 -3.22
C ILE A 56 5.85 -9.20 -3.31
N THR A 57 6.41 -10.42 -3.33
CA THR A 57 7.86 -10.64 -3.36
C THR A 57 8.50 -10.03 -4.62
N GLU A 58 7.84 -10.14 -5.77
CA GLU A 58 8.32 -9.57 -7.03
C GLU A 58 8.27 -8.03 -7.06
N THR A 59 7.29 -7.41 -6.41
CA THR A 59 7.16 -5.94 -6.38
C THR A 59 7.93 -5.29 -5.23
N LEU A 60 8.19 -6.02 -4.15
CA LEU A 60 8.87 -5.53 -2.95
C LEU A 60 10.21 -4.88 -3.26
N SER A 61 11.05 -5.53 -4.07
CA SER A 61 12.38 -5.01 -4.43
C SER A 61 12.27 -3.65 -5.14
N ARG A 62 11.32 -3.52 -6.06
CA ARG A 62 11.09 -2.27 -6.80
C ARG A 62 10.65 -1.16 -5.84
N THR A 63 9.59 -1.40 -5.08
CA THR A 63 9.02 -0.41 -4.13
C THR A 63 10.04 0.03 -3.08
N PHE A 64 10.82 -0.92 -2.56
CA PHE A 64 11.86 -0.62 -1.58
C PHE A 64 12.98 0.24 -2.16
N ILE A 65 13.49 -0.11 -3.34
CA ILE A 65 14.55 0.65 -4.02
C ILE A 65 14.08 2.06 -4.36
N THR A 66 12.90 2.22 -4.94
CA THR A 66 12.38 3.54 -5.32
C THR A 66 12.18 4.43 -4.11
N THR A 67 11.58 3.91 -3.03
CA THR A 67 11.31 4.73 -1.86
C THR A 67 12.57 5.06 -1.07
N ILE A 68 13.50 4.12 -0.90
CA ILE A 68 14.76 4.41 -0.19
C ILE A 68 15.60 5.43 -0.95
N THR A 69 15.70 5.31 -2.27
CA THR A 69 16.47 6.26 -3.08
C THR A 69 15.94 7.68 -2.91
N THR A 70 14.61 7.86 -2.96
CA THR A 70 13.99 9.16 -2.73
C THR A 70 14.12 9.61 -1.27
N MET A 71 13.97 8.71 -0.30
CA MET A 71 14.18 9.01 1.11
C MET A 71 15.60 9.50 1.40
N PHE A 72 16.63 8.98 0.72
CA PHE A 72 17.99 9.49 0.86
C PHE A 72 18.11 10.97 0.42
N ALA A 73 17.45 11.33 -0.68
CA ALA A 73 17.41 12.72 -1.14
C ALA A 73 16.66 13.63 -0.16
N VAL A 74 15.48 13.19 0.32
CA VAL A 74 14.68 13.93 1.32
C VAL A 74 15.41 14.02 2.66
N PHE A 75 16.15 12.98 3.05
CA PHE A 75 16.95 12.97 4.26
C PHE A 75 18.10 13.97 4.20
N SER A 76 18.77 14.05 3.04
CA SER A 76 19.76 15.10 2.79
C SER A 76 19.13 16.48 2.89
N LEU A 77 17.95 16.68 2.28
CA LEU A 77 17.20 17.93 2.39
C LEU A 77 16.89 18.30 3.84
N PHE A 78 16.51 17.33 4.68
CA PHE A 78 16.24 17.54 6.10
C PHE A 78 17.49 17.97 6.89
N LEU A 79 18.67 17.42 6.57
CA LEU A 79 19.92 17.77 7.26
C LEU A 79 20.44 19.16 6.87
N PHE A 80 20.39 19.50 5.59
CA PHE A 80 21.02 20.73 5.06
C PHE A 80 20.09 21.95 5.04
N THR A 81 18.79 21.77 5.30
CA THR A 81 17.82 22.87 5.20
C THR A 81 17.30 23.31 6.57
N THR A 82 16.82 24.56 6.66
CA THR A 82 16.23 25.16 7.86
C THR A 82 14.85 25.78 7.58
N GLY A 83 14.09 26.07 8.62
CA GLY A 83 12.77 26.69 8.51
C GLY A 83 11.72 25.78 7.87
N THR A 84 10.82 26.35 7.08
CA THR A 84 9.66 25.67 6.48
C THR A 84 10.02 24.50 5.57
N MET A 85 11.18 24.54 4.93
CA MET A 85 11.65 23.46 4.06
C MET A 85 12.19 22.25 4.84
N LYS A 86 12.64 22.47 6.09
CA LYS A 86 13.00 21.37 7.00
C LYS A 86 11.75 20.64 7.48
N ASP A 87 10.71 21.39 7.80
CA ASP A 87 9.39 20.88 8.14
C ASP A 87 8.78 20.08 6.98
N PHE A 88 8.90 20.59 5.75
CA PHE A 88 8.54 19.88 4.53
C PHE A 88 9.27 18.52 4.41
N ALA A 89 10.59 18.50 4.58
CA ALA A 89 11.38 17.28 4.49
C ALA A 89 11.03 16.26 5.58
N LEU A 90 10.76 16.74 6.80
CA LEU A 90 10.32 15.91 7.92
C LEU A 90 8.95 15.27 7.66
N ALA A 91 8.00 16.06 7.12
CA ALA A 91 6.69 15.57 6.72
C ALA A 91 6.80 14.48 5.64
N LEU A 92 7.67 14.68 4.63
CA LEU A 92 7.92 13.68 3.59
C LEU A 92 8.53 12.39 4.16
N LEU A 93 9.54 12.48 5.04
CA LEU A 93 10.17 11.31 5.66
C LEU A 93 9.16 10.43 6.40
N ILE A 94 8.31 11.04 7.23
CA ILE A 94 7.33 10.31 8.02
C ILE A 94 6.17 9.83 7.16
N GLY A 95 5.74 10.63 6.20
CA GLY A 95 4.69 10.25 5.26
C GLY A 95 5.09 9.07 4.38
N MET A 96 6.29 9.09 3.81
CA MET A 96 6.80 8.02 2.94
C MET A 96 7.02 6.72 3.71
N THR A 97 7.60 6.79 4.92
CA THR A 97 7.80 5.59 5.76
C THR A 97 6.47 4.94 6.14
N SER A 98 5.47 5.74 6.56
CA SER A 98 4.11 5.24 6.81
C SER A 98 3.45 4.71 5.53
N GLY A 99 3.69 5.35 4.39
CA GLY A 99 3.13 4.98 3.09
C GLY A 99 3.61 3.61 2.62
N VAL A 100 4.92 3.36 2.64
CA VAL A 100 5.50 2.07 2.24
C VAL A 100 5.01 0.94 3.14
N TYR A 101 4.99 1.17 4.45
CA TYR A 101 4.45 0.19 5.39
C TYR A 101 2.96 -0.11 5.09
N SER A 102 2.15 0.92 4.87
CA SER A 102 0.73 0.75 4.52
C SER A 102 0.55 -0.06 3.25
N THR A 103 1.26 0.29 2.17
CA THR A 103 1.10 -0.37 0.88
C THR A 103 1.48 -1.85 0.93
N ILE A 104 2.57 -2.22 1.62
CA ILE A 104 3.04 -3.62 1.65
C ILE A 104 2.15 -4.47 2.56
N PHE A 105 1.84 -4.00 3.77
CA PHE A 105 1.16 -4.82 4.78
C PHE A 105 -0.36 -4.73 4.70
N ILE A 106 -0.93 -3.55 4.45
CA ILE A 106 -2.40 -3.35 4.46
C ILE A 106 -3.01 -3.80 3.14
N ALA A 107 -2.38 -3.55 1.99
CA ALA A 107 -2.92 -3.95 0.70
C ALA A 107 -3.06 -5.47 0.60
N SER A 108 -2.02 -6.20 1.00
CA SER A 108 -1.98 -7.66 1.02
C SER A 108 -3.08 -8.26 1.91
N ALA A 109 -3.23 -7.73 3.14
CA ALA A 109 -4.27 -8.17 4.07
C ALA A 109 -5.68 -7.87 3.56
N PHE A 110 -5.87 -6.70 2.95
CA PHE A 110 -7.16 -6.27 2.42
C PHE A 110 -7.63 -7.17 1.27
N VAL A 111 -6.74 -7.50 0.33
CA VAL A 111 -7.10 -8.35 -0.81
C VAL A 111 -7.39 -9.78 -0.37
N LEU A 112 -6.61 -10.34 0.58
CA LEU A 112 -6.89 -11.66 1.17
C LEU A 112 -8.24 -11.70 1.89
N PHE A 113 -8.57 -10.65 2.65
CA PHE A 113 -9.87 -10.55 3.32
C PHE A 113 -11.03 -10.47 2.32
N TRP A 114 -10.86 -9.71 1.25
CA TRP A 114 -11.88 -9.54 0.22
C TRP A 114 -12.15 -10.85 -0.53
N GLU A 115 -11.11 -11.62 -0.84
CA GLU A 115 -11.26 -12.94 -1.49
C GLU A 115 -11.99 -13.95 -0.60
N LYS A 116 -11.64 -14.02 0.70
CA LYS A 116 -12.37 -14.85 1.68
C LYS A 116 -13.84 -14.47 1.78
N LYS A 117 -14.16 -13.17 1.69
CA LYS A 117 -15.55 -12.68 1.70
C LYS A 117 -16.31 -13.10 0.44
N ILE A 118 -15.73 -12.93 -0.75
CA ILE A 118 -16.34 -13.37 -2.02
C ILE A 118 -16.61 -14.88 -2.01
N LYS A 119 -15.63 -15.70 -1.59
CA LYS A 119 -15.81 -17.16 -1.49
C LYS A 119 -16.92 -17.54 -0.52
N LYS A 120 -17.01 -16.87 0.63
CA LYS A 120 -18.07 -17.09 1.64
C LYS A 120 -19.46 -16.71 1.11
N ASP A 121 -19.57 -15.60 0.39
CA ASP A 121 -20.83 -15.13 -0.18
C ASP A 121 -21.28 -16.04 -1.34
N ALA A 122 -20.35 -16.50 -2.18
CA ALA A 122 -20.61 -17.49 -3.22
C ALA A 122 -21.05 -18.85 -2.64
N ALA A 123 -20.40 -19.33 -1.58
CA ALA A 123 -20.77 -20.56 -0.89
C ALA A 123 -22.17 -20.47 -0.27
N LYS A 124 -22.53 -19.34 0.35
CA LYS A 124 -23.88 -19.10 0.87
C LYS A 124 -24.94 -19.08 -0.24
N ALA A 125 -24.64 -18.46 -1.39
CA ALA A 125 -25.54 -18.42 -2.54
C ALA A 125 -25.78 -19.84 -3.12
N ALA A 126 -24.74 -20.68 -3.20
CA ALA A 126 -24.86 -22.07 -3.65
C ALA A 126 -25.73 -22.93 -2.70
N VAL A 127 -25.57 -22.76 -1.38
CA VAL A 127 -26.37 -23.48 -0.36
C VAL A 127 -27.84 -23.02 -0.37
N THR A 128 -28.10 -21.75 -0.70
CA THR A 128 -29.47 -21.20 -0.76
C THR A 128 -30.20 -21.62 -2.04
N THR A 129 -29.49 -21.79 -3.15
CA THR A 129 -30.06 -22.19 -4.45
C THR A 129 -30.23 -23.71 -4.61
N ASN A 130 -29.49 -24.54 -3.87
CA ASN A 130 -29.66 -25.99 -3.87
C ASN A 130 -29.70 -26.59 -2.45
N PRO A 131 -30.89 -26.70 -1.83
CA PRO A 131 -31.03 -27.13 -0.44
C PRO A 131 -30.66 -28.61 -0.17
N GLY A 132 -30.37 -29.41 -1.20
CA GLY A 132 -29.90 -30.79 -1.08
C GLY A 132 -28.45 -30.92 -0.55
N LEU A 133 -27.64 -29.87 -0.63
CA LEU A 133 -26.25 -29.85 -0.13
C LEU A 133 -26.13 -29.77 1.41
N LYS A 134 -27.24 -29.58 2.13
CA LYS A 134 -27.25 -29.49 3.60
C LYS A 134 -27.18 -30.84 4.31
N LYS A 135 -27.30 -31.96 3.59
CA LYS A 135 -27.48 -33.32 4.16
C LYS A 135 -26.38 -34.32 3.79
N ALA A 136 -25.26 -33.88 3.20
CA ALA A 136 -24.08 -34.71 2.97
C ALA A 136 -22.99 -34.36 3.99
#